data_AF-A0A8C3XIE5-F1
#
_entry.id   AF-A0A8C3XIE5-F1
#
_cell.length_a   1.000
_cell.length_b   1.000
_cell.length_c   1.000
_cell.angle_alpha   90.00
_cell.angle_beta   90.00
_cell.angle_gamma   90.00
#
_symmetry.space_group_name_H-M   'P 1'
#
loop_
_entity.id
_entity.type
_entity.pdbx_description
1 polymer ?
#
loop_
_entity_poly.entity_id
_entity_poly.type
_entity_poly.pdbx_seq_one_letter_code
_entity_poly.pdbx_strand_id
1 'polypeptide(L)'
;MASPPSRDQAGRIRYIKGDLFTCPRTDSLAHCISEDCRMGAGIAVLFKKKFGGIQELLDQQKKSGEVAILKRDDRYIYYLITKKKVSHKPTYENMQKSLEAMKTHCLNNGVTGISMPRIGCGLDRLEWDKVSALLEEVFEDTDIKITVYAL
;
A
#
# COMPACT_ATOMS: atom_id res chain seq x y z
N MET A 1 -23.87 28.81 -24.30
CA MET A 1 -23.37 28.83 -22.91
C MET A 1 -23.42 27.40 -22.39
N ALA A 2 -22.27 26.74 -22.30
CA ALA A 2 -22.12 25.52 -21.54
C ALA A 2 -20.99 25.80 -20.54
N SER A 3 -21.36 25.91 -19.26
CA SER A 3 -20.41 26.05 -18.16
C SER A 3 -19.49 24.82 -18.15
N PRO A 4 -18.20 24.97 -17.80
CA PRO A 4 -17.29 23.82 -17.75
C PRO A 4 -17.71 22.92 -16.58
N PRO A 5 -17.51 21.59 -16.66
CA PRO A 5 -17.49 20.78 -15.46
C PRO A 5 -16.30 21.28 -14.62
N SER A 6 -16.60 21.86 -13.46
CA SER A 6 -15.63 22.08 -12.41
C SER A 6 -15.10 20.70 -12.01
N ARG A 7 -13.91 20.35 -12.50
CA ARG A 7 -13.10 19.32 -11.87
C ARG A 7 -12.68 19.89 -10.53
N ASP A 8 -13.51 19.68 -9.52
CA ASP A 8 -13.04 19.64 -8.14
C ASP A 8 -11.99 18.52 -8.09
N GLN A 9 -10.73 18.91 -8.24
CA GLN A 9 -9.57 18.05 -8.11
C GLN A 9 -9.37 17.77 -6.62
N ALA A 10 -10.36 17.11 -6.01
CA ALA A 10 -10.19 16.47 -4.73
C ALA A 10 -9.19 15.34 -4.96
N GLY A 11 -7.99 15.45 -4.37
CA GLY A 11 -6.92 14.47 -4.51
C GLY A 11 -7.47 13.04 -4.40
N ARG A 12 -6.98 12.17 -5.28
CA ARG A 12 -7.44 10.78 -5.41
C ARG A 12 -7.25 9.97 -4.12
N ILE A 13 -6.44 10.51 -3.20
CA ILE A 13 -6.15 10.00 -1.87
C ILE A 13 -7.03 10.70 -0.84
N ARG A 14 -7.87 9.91 -0.15
CA ARG A 14 -8.61 10.37 1.03
C ARG A 14 -7.76 10.21 2.28
N TYR A 15 -7.66 11.24 3.11
CA TYR A 15 -6.97 11.16 4.40
C TYR A 15 -7.97 11.01 5.55
N ILE A 16 -7.70 10.09 6.48
CA ILE A 16 -8.51 9.85 7.68
C ILE A 16 -7.60 9.87 8.90
N LYS A 17 -7.99 10.63 9.92
CA LYS A 17 -7.36 10.56 11.24
C LYS A 17 -7.96 9.38 12.01
N GLY A 18 -7.17 8.36 12.30
CA GLY A 18 -7.63 7.16 13.01
C GLY A 18 -6.76 5.93 12.82
N ASP A 19 -7.19 4.82 13.40
CA ASP A 19 -6.53 3.53 13.24
C ASP A 19 -6.84 2.92 11.87
N LEU A 20 -5.80 2.58 11.11
CA LEU A 20 -5.91 1.89 9.82
C LEU A 20 -6.79 0.64 9.91
N PHE A 21 -6.70 -0.10 11.01
CA PHE A 21 -7.37 -1.39 11.15
C PHE A 21 -8.87 -1.28 11.42
N THR A 22 -9.40 -0.07 11.58
CA THR A 22 -10.84 0.24 11.63
C THR A 22 -11.42 0.61 10.26
N CYS A 23 -10.64 0.49 9.18
CA CYS A 23 -11.14 0.69 7.82
C CYS A 23 -12.29 -0.28 7.48
N PRO A 24 -13.08 0.03 6.43
CA PRO A 24 -14.10 -0.90 5.94
C PRO A 24 -13.53 -2.31 5.72
N ARG A 25 -14.30 -3.35 6.07
CA ARG A 25 -13.88 -4.74 5.86
C ARG A 25 -13.73 -5.12 4.39
N THR A 26 -14.43 -4.40 3.52
CA THR A 26 -14.34 -4.50 2.06
C THR A 26 -13.04 -3.93 1.50
N ASP A 27 -12.38 -3.03 2.25
CA ASP A 27 -11.12 -2.45 1.80
C ASP A 27 -9.99 -3.47 1.98
N SER A 28 -9.22 -3.64 0.91
CA SER A 28 -7.92 -4.30 0.97
C SER A 28 -6.93 -3.40 1.70
N LEU A 29 -5.91 -4.01 2.32
CA LEU A 29 -4.92 -3.28 3.10
C LEU A 29 -3.56 -3.30 2.40
N ALA A 30 -2.78 -2.23 2.53
CA ALA A 30 -1.40 -2.20 2.02
C ALA A 30 -0.41 -1.64 3.05
N HIS A 31 0.79 -2.20 3.09
CA HIS A 31 1.94 -1.62 3.78
C HIS A 31 3.28 -2.08 3.16
N CYS A 32 4.38 -1.43 3.55
CA CYS A 32 5.72 -1.80 3.08
C CYS A 32 6.44 -2.76 4.02
N ILE A 33 7.18 -3.71 3.43
CA ILE A 33 8.08 -4.62 4.14
C ILE A 33 9.39 -4.85 3.37
N SER A 34 10.31 -5.56 4.00
CA SER A 34 11.52 -6.12 3.38
C SER A 34 11.31 -7.55 2.89
N GLU A 35 12.14 -8.00 1.94
CA GLU A 35 12.15 -9.40 1.43
C GLU A 35 12.29 -10.43 2.56
N ASP A 36 13.03 -10.09 3.63
CA ASP A 36 13.23 -10.95 4.80
C ASP A 36 11.98 -11.11 5.70
N CYS A 37 10.87 -10.44 5.39
CA CYS A 37 9.59 -10.51 6.08
C CYS A 37 9.66 -10.41 7.62
N ARG A 38 10.69 -9.74 8.18
CA ARG A 38 10.90 -9.70 9.64
C ARG A 38 9.76 -9.03 10.39
N MET A 39 9.20 -7.95 9.81
CA MET A 39 8.05 -7.19 10.33
C MET A 39 8.11 -6.93 11.85
N GLY A 40 9.29 -6.53 12.34
CA GLY A 40 9.58 -6.41 13.78
C GLY A 40 9.34 -5.02 14.38
N ALA A 41 8.95 -4.02 13.59
CA ALA A 41 8.75 -2.65 14.06
C ALA A 41 7.60 -1.93 13.35
N GLY A 42 7.11 -0.87 13.97
CA GLY A 42 6.02 -0.03 13.43
C GLY A 42 4.73 -0.80 13.20
N ILE A 43 3.95 -0.34 12.22
CA ILE A 43 2.66 -0.96 11.90
C ILE A 43 2.78 -2.40 11.40
N ALA A 44 3.94 -2.80 10.85
CA ALA A 44 4.18 -4.14 10.35
C ALA A 44 4.02 -5.23 11.44
N VAL A 45 4.31 -4.90 12.70
CA VAL A 45 4.07 -5.81 13.83
C VAL A 45 2.57 -6.10 14.00
N LEU A 46 1.73 -5.08 13.80
CA LEU A 46 0.27 -5.22 13.89
C LEU A 46 -0.27 -6.05 12.71
N PHE A 47 0.25 -5.85 11.50
CA PHE A 47 -0.07 -6.70 10.34
C PHE A 47 0.29 -8.17 10.62
N LYS A 48 1.51 -8.43 11.11
CA LYS A 48 1.96 -9.77 11.51
C LYS A 48 1.06 -10.40 12.56
N LYS A 49 0.69 -9.65 13.60
CA LYS A 49 -0.19 -10.13 14.68
C LYS A 49 -1.61 -10.42 14.18
N LYS A 50 -2.13 -9.59 13.27
CA LYS A 50 -3.52 -9.67 12.80
C LYS A 50 -3.74 -10.68 11.66
N PHE A 51 -2.80 -10.79 10.73
CA PHE A 51 -2.96 -11.58 9.50
C PHE A 51 -2.03 -12.79 9.39
N GLY A 52 -0.99 -12.88 10.24
CA GLY A 52 -0.04 -13.99 10.21
C GLY A 52 0.62 -14.15 8.84
N GLY A 53 0.72 -15.39 8.36
CA GLY A 53 1.09 -15.69 6.97
C GLY A 53 2.56 -15.45 6.61
N ILE A 54 3.47 -15.39 7.58
CA ILE A 54 4.90 -15.15 7.29
C ILE A 54 5.47 -16.19 6.33
N GLN A 55 5.16 -17.47 6.54
CA GLN A 55 5.64 -18.53 5.65
C GLN A 55 5.03 -18.41 4.25
N GLU A 56 3.71 -18.15 4.15
CA GLU A 56 3.03 -17.90 2.87
C GLU A 56 3.64 -16.72 2.10
N LEU A 57 4.09 -15.68 2.80
CA LEU A 57 4.77 -14.54 2.18
C LEU A 57 6.17 -14.92 1.67
N LEU A 58 6.93 -15.68 2.48
CA LEU A 58 8.27 -16.14 2.11
C LEU A 58 8.24 -17.12 0.93
N ASP A 59 7.23 -18.00 0.87
CA ASP A 59 7.06 -19.00 -0.19
C ASP A 59 6.74 -18.36 -1.54
N GLN A 60 6.20 -17.12 -1.56
CA GLN A 60 6.01 -16.34 -2.79
C GLN A 60 7.33 -15.81 -3.37
N GLN A 61 8.42 -15.85 -2.60
CA GLN A 61 9.78 -15.46 -3.00
C GLN A 61 9.90 -14.07 -3.64
N LYS A 62 9.03 -13.14 -3.26
CA LYS A 62 8.97 -11.79 -3.82
C LYS A 62 10.22 -10.97 -3.50
N LYS A 63 10.59 -10.11 -4.44
CA LYS A 63 11.78 -9.26 -4.45
C LYS A 63 11.42 -7.78 -4.39
N SER A 64 12.43 -6.97 -4.09
CA SER A 64 12.30 -5.51 -4.08
C SER A 64 11.72 -5.00 -5.41
N GLY A 65 10.65 -4.20 -5.32
CA GLY A 65 9.87 -3.74 -6.47
C GLY A 65 8.64 -4.61 -6.78
N GLU A 66 8.44 -5.72 -6.08
CA GLU A 66 7.25 -6.56 -6.24
C GLU A 66 6.28 -6.41 -5.07
N VAL A 67 5.13 -7.10 -5.16
CA VAL A 67 4.14 -7.18 -4.09
C VAL A 67 3.90 -8.64 -3.72
N ALA A 68 3.93 -8.94 -2.43
CA ALA A 68 3.45 -10.19 -1.87
C ALA A 68 2.00 -10.00 -1.38
N ILE A 69 1.18 -11.03 -1.54
CA ILE A 69 -0.27 -10.93 -1.35
C ILE A 69 -0.73 -12.05 -0.42
N LEU A 70 -1.53 -11.69 0.58
CA LEU A 70 -2.32 -12.66 1.34
C LEU A 70 -3.79 -12.40 1.08
N LYS A 71 -4.55 -13.45 0.78
CA LYS A 71 -6.01 -13.39 0.79
C LYS A 71 -6.49 -13.76 2.19
N ARG A 72 -7.28 -12.88 2.81
CA ARG A 72 -7.86 -13.07 4.14
C ARG A 72 -9.31 -12.61 4.09
N ASP A 73 -10.23 -13.52 4.34
CA ASP A 73 -11.66 -13.32 4.09
C ASP A 73 -11.90 -12.83 2.64
N ASP A 74 -12.77 -11.83 2.47
CA ASP A 74 -13.13 -11.25 1.17
C ASP A 74 -12.23 -10.08 0.74
N ARG A 75 -11.00 -10.01 1.26
CA ARG A 75 -10.05 -8.95 0.89
C ARG A 75 -8.61 -9.44 0.73
N TYR A 76 -7.80 -8.57 0.14
CA TYR A 76 -6.38 -8.79 -0.03
C TYR A 76 -5.57 -7.93 0.94
N ILE A 77 -4.45 -8.48 1.41
CA ILE A 77 -3.44 -7.79 2.19
C ILE A 77 -2.18 -7.73 1.34
N TYR A 78 -1.82 -6.52 0.94
CA TYR A 78 -0.70 -6.20 0.08
C TYR A 78 0.54 -5.84 0.90
N TYR A 79 1.62 -6.59 0.65
CA TYR A 79 2.92 -6.40 1.25
C TYR A 79 3.87 -5.89 0.17
N LEU A 80 3.99 -4.58 0.08
CA LEU A 80 4.87 -3.90 -0.89
C LEU A 80 6.33 -4.16 -0.50
N ILE A 81 7.06 -4.91 -1.32
CA ILE A 81 8.44 -5.26 -1.04
C ILE A 81 9.34 -4.13 -1.55
N THR A 82 9.74 -3.22 -0.67
CA THR A 82 10.45 -2.00 -1.10
C THR A 82 11.96 -2.07 -0.88
N LYS A 83 12.44 -3.09 -0.16
CA LYS A 83 13.85 -3.25 0.20
C LYS A 83 14.23 -4.72 0.47
N LYS A 84 15.52 -5.02 0.32
CA LYS A 84 16.07 -6.38 0.55
C LYS A 84 16.05 -6.80 2.02
N LYS A 85 16.47 -5.91 2.92
CA LYS A 85 16.62 -6.21 4.36
C LYS A 85 15.98 -5.13 5.20
N VAL A 86 15.53 -5.47 6.40
CA VAL A 86 14.91 -4.50 7.33
C VAL A 86 15.81 -3.28 7.62
N SER A 87 17.14 -3.48 7.66
CA SER A 87 18.14 -2.44 7.93
C SER A 87 18.37 -1.50 6.75
N HIS A 88 18.02 -1.91 5.53
CA HIS A 88 18.19 -1.10 4.34
C HIS A 88 17.11 -0.01 4.27
N LYS A 89 17.34 0.99 3.41
CA LYS A 89 16.33 2.00 3.07
C LYS A 89 15.74 1.67 1.69
N PRO A 90 14.42 1.82 1.52
CA PRO A 90 13.81 1.67 0.21
C PRO A 90 14.21 2.83 -0.71
N THR A 91 14.03 2.63 -2.01
CA THR A 91 14.17 3.67 -3.03
C THR A 91 12.79 4.03 -3.57
N TYR A 92 12.63 5.24 -4.11
CA TYR A 92 11.40 5.64 -4.80
C TYR A 92 11.10 4.74 -6.00
N GLU A 93 12.13 4.28 -6.71
CA GLU A 93 12.00 3.32 -7.81
C GLU A 93 11.36 2.00 -7.36
N ASN A 94 11.85 1.39 -6.27
CA ASN A 94 11.27 0.15 -5.75
C ASN A 94 9.86 0.39 -5.20
N MET A 95 9.61 1.56 -4.59
CA MET A 95 8.26 1.94 -4.16
C MET A 95 7.31 1.95 -5.36
N GLN A 96 7.64 2.69 -6.42
CA GLN A 96 6.83 2.80 -7.62
C GLN A 96 6.55 1.44 -8.25
N LYS A 97 7.58 0.62 -8.48
CA LYS A 97 7.42 -0.74 -9.03
C LYS A 97 6.49 -1.60 -8.18
N SER A 98 6.61 -1.52 -6.85
CA SER A 98 5.73 -2.28 -5.96
C SER A 98 4.28 -1.81 -6.00
N LEU A 99 4.05 -0.50 -6.17
CA LEU A 99 2.72 0.10 -6.34
C LEU A 99 2.11 -0.31 -7.69
N GLU A 100 2.88 -0.31 -8.77
CA GLU A 100 2.45 -0.79 -10.09
C GLU A 100 2.04 -2.27 -10.03
N ALA A 101 2.86 -3.11 -9.38
CA ALA A 101 2.52 -4.52 -9.18
C ALA A 101 1.23 -4.71 -8.37
N MET A 102 1.02 -3.89 -7.33
CA MET A 102 -0.22 -3.88 -6.55
C MET A 102 -1.41 -3.43 -7.41
N LYS A 103 -1.27 -2.38 -8.21
CA LYS A 103 -2.30 -1.91 -9.15
C LYS A 103 -2.71 -3.02 -10.11
N THR A 104 -1.76 -3.69 -10.76
CA THR A 104 -2.05 -4.80 -11.69
C THR A 104 -2.86 -5.89 -11.00
N HIS A 105 -2.49 -6.28 -9.77
CA HIS A 105 -3.26 -7.26 -9.03
C HIS A 105 -4.68 -6.76 -8.70
N CYS A 106 -4.83 -5.50 -8.30
CA CYS A 106 -6.12 -4.92 -7.99
C CYS A 106 -7.09 -4.96 -9.17
N LEU A 107 -6.61 -4.54 -10.36
CA LEU A 107 -7.41 -4.57 -11.59
C LEU A 107 -7.84 -5.99 -11.96
N ASN A 108 -6.93 -6.95 -11.87
CA ASN A 108 -7.21 -8.35 -12.22
C ASN A 108 -8.17 -9.05 -11.24
N ASN A 109 -8.32 -8.53 -10.02
CA ASN A 109 -9.13 -9.14 -8.96
C ASN A 109 -10.33 -8.28 -8.52
N GLY A 110 -10.64 -7.21 -9.25
CA GLY A 110 -11.79 -6.34 -8.94
C GLY A 110 -11.67 -5.59 -7.60
N VAL A 111 -10.45 -5.31 -7.13
CA VAL A 111 -10.24 -4.51 -5.91
C VAL A 111 -10.42 -3.04 -6.24
N THR A 112 -11.38 -2.40 -5.58
CA THR A 112 -11.73 -0.99 -5.82
C THR A 112 -11.40 -0.07 -4.65
N GLY A 113 -11.07 -0.62 -3.47
CA GLY A 113 -10.75 0.13 -2.27
C GLY A 113 -9.49 -0.39 -1.59
N ILE A 114 -8.54 0.52 -1.35
CA ILE A 114 -7.29 0.23 -0.63
C ILE A 114 -7.15 1.21 0.53
N SER A 115 -6.99 0.66 1.73
CA SER A 115 -6.68 1.41 2.94
C SER A 115 -5.22 1.15 3.36
N MET A 116 -4.46 2.20 3.64
CA MET A 116 -3.03 2.09 3.98
C MET A 116 -2.60 3.16 4.99
N PRO A 117 -1.49 2.97 5.73
CA PRO A 117 -0.91 4.05 6.51
C PRO A 117 -0.13 5.00 5.59
N ARG A 118 0.58 5.99 6.14
CA ARG A 118 1.64 6.69 5.40
C ARG A 118 2.81 5.75 5.11
N ILE A 119 2.71 4.99 4.02
CA ILE A 119 3.68 3.96 3.61
C ILE A 119 5.03 4.54 3.20
N GLY A 120 6.11 3.79 3.41
CA GLY A 120 7.49 4.23 3.11
C GLY A 120 8.01 5.37 4.00
N CYS A 121 7.17 5.95 4.86
CA CYS A 121 7.51 7.05 5.74
C CYS A 121 7.87 6.56 7.16
N GLY A 122 8.62 7.38 7.89
CA GLY A 122 9.11 7.06 9.24
C GLY A 122 10.45 6.33 9.20
N LEU A 123 10.49 5.04 9.58
CA LEU A 123 11.74 4.26 9.66
C LEU A 123 12.44 4.11 8.30
N ASP A 124 11.66 4.15 7.22
CA ASP A 124 12.13 4.03 5.84
C ASP A 124 12.58 5.36 5.22
N ARG A 125 12.30 6.50 5.89
CA ARG A 125 12.79 7.85 5.57
C ARG A 125 12.42 8.40 4.19
N LEU A 126 11.45 7.82 3.48
CA LEU A 126 10.88 8.49 2.31
C LEU A 126 9.99 9.66 2.74
N GLU A 127 9.93 10.67 1.89
CA GLU A 127 9.09 11.85 2.08
C GLU A 127 7.68 11.53 1.60
N TRP A 128 6.69 11.79 2.46
CA TRP A 128 5.30 11.45 2.15
C TRP A 128 4.82 12.16 0.88
N ASP A 129 5.17 13.43 0.68
CA ASP A 129 4.73 14.21 -0.48
C ASP A 129 5.15 13.57 -1.82
N LYS A 130 6.34 12.97 -1.86
CA LYS A 130 6.82 12.21 -3.02
C LYS A 130 6.11 10.87 -3.17
N VAL A 131 5.86 10.17 -2.07
CA VAL A 131 5.13 8.89 -2.08
C VAL A 131 3.67 9.09 -2.48
N SER A 132 3.01 10.15 -2.01
CA SER A 132 1.64 10.48 -2.41
C SER A 132 1.55 10.86 -3.88
N ALA A 133 2.54 11.60 -4.41
CA ALA A 133 2.60 11.88 -5.85
C ALA A 133 2.73 10.60 -6.68
N LEU A 134 3.58 9.66 -6.26
CA LEU A 134 3.69 8.34 -6.90
C LEU A 134 2.37 7.53 -6.83
N LEU A 135 1.66 7.59 -5.69
CA LEU A 135 0.35 6.95 -5.56
C LEU A 135 -0.68 7.56 -6.52
N GLU A 136 -0.69 8.87 -6.69
CA GLU A 136 -1.58 9.53 -7.62
C GLU A 136 -1.24 9.18 -9.07
N GLU A 137 0.04 9.22 -9.45
CA GLU A 137 0.53 8.88 -10.78
C GLU A 137 0.22 7.41 -11.14
N VAL A 138 0.60 6.47 -10.28
CA VAL A 138 0.41 5.03 -10.57
C VAL A 138 -1.07 4.69 -10.76
N PHE A 139 -1.96 5.29 -9.96
CA PHE A 139 -3.38 4.95 -9.96
C PHE A 139 -4.25 5.89 -10.79
N GLU A 140 -3.68 6.90 -11.48
CA GLU A 140 -4.39 7.99 -12.17
C GLU A 140 -5.50 7.49 -13.12
N ASP A 141 -5.22 6.41 -13.85
CA ASP A 141 -6.05 5.79 -14.88
C ASP A 141 -7.00 4.69 -14.36
N THR A 142 -7.15 4.53 -13.05
CA THR A 142 -8.01 3.48 -12.45
C THR A 142 -9.28 4.07 -11.85
N ASP A 143 -10.14 3.24 -11.26
CA ASP A 143 -11.23 3.65 -10.34
C ASP A 143 -10.94 3.26 -8.88
N ILE A 144 -9.71 2.84 -8.59
CA ILE A 144 -9.29 2.40 -7.27
C ILE A 144 -9.21 3.61 -6.34
N LYS A 145 -9.92 3.51 -5.22
CA LYS A 145 -9.97 4.52 -4.16
C LYS A 145 -8.91 4.21 -3.12
N ILE A 146 -8.08 5.21 -2.80
CA ILE A 146 -7.02 5.08 -1.81
C ILE A 146 -7.40 5.89 -0.56
N THR A 147 -7.34 5.25 0.60
CA THR A 147 -7.56 5.90 1.89
C THR A 147 -6.32 5.76 2.76
N VAL A 148 -5.75 6.88 3.18
CA VAL A 148 -4.56 6.95 4.02
C VAL A 148 -4.96 7.29 5.46
N TYR A 149 -4.57 6.41 6.38
CA TYR A 149 -4.82 6.58 7.81
C TYR A 149 -3.57 7.10 8.54
N ALA A 150 -3.78 8.06 9.42
CA ALA A 150 -2.75 8.57 10.33
C ALA A 150 -3.36 8.84 11.72
N LEU A 151 -2.61 8.56 12.79
CA LEU A 151 -3.02 8.86 14.16
C LEU A 151 -2.81 10.34 14.51
#